data_AF-A0A955FPC6-F1
#
_entry.id   AF-A0A955FPC6-F1
#
_cell.length_a   1.000
_cell.length_b   1.000
_cell.length_c   1.000
_cell.angle_alpha   90.00
_cell.angle_beta   90.00
_cell.angle_gamma   90.00
#
_symmetry.space_group_name_H-M   'P 1'
#
loop_
_entity.id
_entity.type
_entity.pdbx_description
1 polymer ?
#
loop_
_entity_poly.entity_id
_entity_poly.type
_entity_poly.pdbx_seq_one_letter_code
_entity_poly.pdbx_strand_id
1 'polypeptide(L)'
;MMNVINELLNPNAFENDNRTSNRGFRDKLSAEDVDKLALELAIAFNNLKYVSYYCGVIYDFGPNQVHEWKRRVSDSKEPGKLFSKIVTDCRKKLRVTDNEK
;
A
#
# COMPACT_ATOMS: atom_id res chain seq x y z
N MET A 1 40.10 26.56 5.50
CA MET A 1 39.55 25.57 6.45
C MET A 1 38.12 25.30 6.04
N MET A 2 37.85 24.07 5.60
CA MET A 2 36.56 23.61 5.08
C MET A 2 35.65 23.13 6.21
N ASN A 3 34.36 23.01 5.86
CA ASN A 3 33.27 22.23 6.47
C ASN A 3 32.40 22.91 7.52
N VAL A 4 31.20 23.35 7.09
CA VAL A 4 29.92 22.86 7.64
C VAL A 4 28.86 22.88 6.52
N ILE A 5 28.85 21.87 5.66
CA ILE A 5 27.66 21.49 4.88
C ILE A 5 27.34 20.08 5.34
N ASN A 6 26.31 19.91 6.17
CA ASN A 6 25.57 18.65 6.33
C ASN A 6 24.45 18.85 7.37
N GLU A 7 23.31 19.38 6.92
CA GLU A 7 22.05 19.26 7.68
C GLU A 7 20.82 19.13 6.77
N LEU A 8 21.00 18.47 5.62
CA LEU A 8 19.91 18.11 4.71
C LEU A 8 20.03 16.64 4.32
N LEU A 9 19.71 15.75 5.25
CA LEU A 9 19.35 14.35 5.01
C LEU A 9 18.98 13.70 6.34
N ASN A 10 17.76 13.98 6.82
CA ASN A 10 17.13 13.13 7.83
C ASN A 10 15.92 12.41 7.19
N PRO A 11 16.10 11.28 6.50
CA PRO A 11 15.01 10.52 5.88
C PRO A 11 14.16 9.69 6.87
N ASN A 12 14.36 9.82 8.19
CA ASN A 12 13.73 8.95 9.19
C ASN A 12 12.52 9.56 9.92
N ALA A 13 11.84 10.57 9.36
CA ALA A 13 10.60 11.12 9.93
C ALA A 13 9.35 10.27 9.62
N PHE A 14 9.50 8.99 9.22
CA PHE A 14 8.40 8.11 8.87
C PHE A 14 8.31 6.89 9.80
N GLU A 15 8.47 7.11 11.11
CA GLU A 15 8.14 6.09 12.09
C GLU A 15 6.74 6.30 12.68
N ASN A 16 5.96 5.23 12.54
CA ASN A 16 4.94 4.77 13.48
C ASN A 16 3.68 5.61 13.68
N ASP A 17 2.74 5.44 12.76
CA ASP A 17 1.32 5.40 13.12
C ASP A 17 0.68 4.11 12.57
N ASN A 18 1.15 2.97 13.06
CA ASN A 18 0.72 1.62 12.63
C ASN A 18 -0.26 0.96 13.61
N ARG A 19 -1.11 1.76 14.28
CA ARG A 19 -2.18 1.24 15.15
C ARG A 19 -3.49 2.02 15.08
N THR A 20 -3.70 2.87 14.09
CA THR A 20 -4.97 3.59 13.93
C THR A 20 -5.96 2.73 13.14
N SER A 21 -6.70 1.89 13.87
CA SER A 21 -8.03 1.33 13.55
C SER A 21 -8.46 1.38 12.07
N ASN A 22 -8.22 0.28 11.34
CA ASN A 22 -8.67 0.06 9.95
C ASN A 22 -10.17 0.38 9.69
N ARG A 23 -11.01 0.43 10.73
CA ARG A 23 -12.44 0.76 10.60
C ARG A 23 -12.70 2.24 10.31
N GLY A 24 -11.94 3.18 10.88
CA GLY A 24 -12.21 4.62 10.72
C GLY A 24 -11.78 5.20 9.36
N PHE A 25 -11.06 4.40 8.58
CA PHE A 25 -10.49 4.82 7.30
C PHE A 25 -11.43 4.50 6.12
N ARG A 26 -12.20 3.41 6.21
CA ARG A 26 -13.20 3.02 5.20
C ARG A 26 -14.29 4.09 5.02
N ASP A 27 -14.68 4.77 6.09
CA ASP A 27 -15.71 5.80 6.06
C ASP A 27 -15.21 7.15 5.52
N LYS A 28 -13.89 7.32 5.32
CA LYS A 28 -13.29 8.59 4.88
C LYS A 28 -12.72 8.55 3.47
N LEU A 29 -12.73 7.40 2.80
CA LEU A 29 -12.24 7.32 1.42
C LEU A 29 -13.33 7.68 0.43
N SER A 30 -13.06 8.72 -0.37
CA SER A 30 -13.86 8.99 -1.56
C SER A 30 -13.71 7.83 -2.54
N ALA A 31 -14.82 7.39 -3.12
CA ALA A 31 -14.79 6.40 -4.20
C ALA A 31 -13.90 6.85 -5.37
N GLU A 32 -13.86 8.15 -5.63
CA GLU A 32 -13.02 8.74 -6.67
C GLU A 32 -11.52 8.55 -6.40
N ASP A 33 -11.09 8.66 -5.13
CA ASP A 33 -9.68 8.46 -4.76
C ASP A 33 -9.28 6.99 -4.86
N VAL A 34 -10.19 6.09 -4.52
CA VAL A 34 -9.99 4.63 -4.71
C VAL A 34 -9.81 4.31 -6.18
N ASP A 35 -10.69 4.82 -7.04
CA ASP A 35 -10.66 4.54 -8.47
C ASP A 35 -9.41 5.11 -9.14
N LYS A 36 -9.01 6.35 -8.78
CA LYS A 36 -7.75 6.94 -9.25
C LYS A 36 -6.55 6.08 -8.88
N LEU A 37 -6.44 5.68 -7.61
CA LEU A 37 -5.33 4.85 -7.15
C LEU A 37 -5.33 3.45 -7.78
N ALA A 38 -6.51 2.84 -7.92
CA ALA A 38 -6.65 1.55 -8.58
C ALA A 38 -6.23 1.61 -10.06
N LEU A 39 -6.60 2.68 -10.76
CA LEU A 39 -6.19 2.91 -12.13
C LEU A 39 -4.67 3.13 -12.25
N GLU A 40 -4.08 3.94 -11.36
CA GLU A 40 -2.63 4.13 -11.31
C GLU A 40 -1.87 2.82 -11.11
N LEU A 41 -2.34 1.94 -10.23
CA LEU A 41 -1.74 0.62 -10.01
C LEU A 41 -1.86 -0.27 -11.24
N ALA A 42 -3.03 -0.27 -11.87
CA ALA A 42 -3.28 -1.07 -13.05
C ALA A 42 -2.48 -0.58 -14.26
N ILE A 43 -2.22 0.72 -14.38
CA ILE A 43 -1.30 1.29 -15.37
C ILE A 43 0.15 0.91 -15.03
N ALA A 44 0.58 1.13 -13.78
CA ALA A 44 1.96 0.88 -13.34
C ALA A 44 2.38 -0.59 -13.52
N PHE A 45 1.44 -1.53 -13.35
CA PHE A 45 1.70 -2.96 -13.51
C PHE A 45 1.23 -3.50 -14.87
N ASN A 46 0.84 -2.62 -15.80
CA ASN A 46 0.39 -2.93 -17.16
C ASN A 46 -0.71 -4.00 -17.23
N ASN A 47 -1.73 -3.85 -16.39
CA ASN A 47 -2.77 -4.86 -16.19
C ASN A 47 -4.13 -4.22 -15.80
N LEU A 48 -4.56 -3.27 -16.63
CA LEU A 48 -5.84 -2.52 -16.58
C LEU A 48 -7.10 -3.37 -16.33
N LYS A 49 -7.12 -4.63 -16.79
CA LYS A 49 -8.25 -5.53 -16.54
C LYS A 49 -8.50 -5.86 -15.06
N TYR A 50 -7.56 -5.55 -14.18
CA TYR A 50 -7.65 -5.82 -12.74
C TYR A 50 -7.94 -4.57 -11.88
N VAL A 51 -8.43 -3.47 -12.47
CA VAL A 51 -8.80 -2.25 -11.70
C VAL A 51 -9.73 -2.59 -10.52
N SER A 52 -10.82 -3.34 -10.75
CA SER A 52 -11.75 -3.72 -9.68
C SER A 52 -11.10 -4.55 -8.57
N TYR A 53 -10.09 -5.35 -8.90
CA TYR A 53 -9.30 -6.07 -7.90
C TYR A 53 -8.51 -5.08 -7.03
N TYR A 54 -7.84 -4.09 -7.62
CA TYR A 54 -7.10 -3.08 -6.87
C TYR A 54 -8.02 -2.21 -6.00
N CYS A 55 -9.22 -1.84 -6.48
CA CYS A 55 -10.21 -1.14 -5.65
C CYS A 55 -10.50 -1.93 -4.36
N GLY A 56 -10.76 -3.24 -4.49
CA GLY A 56 -10.99 -4.12 -3.33
C GLY A 56 -9.81 -4.18 -2.37
N VAL A 57 -8.58 -4.24 -2.90
CA VAL A 57 -7.37 -4.21 -2.06
C VAL A 57 -7.23 -2.87 -1.30
N ILE A 58 -7.53 -1.75 -1.95
CA ILE A 58 -7.48 -0.42 -1.31
C ILE A 58 -8.55 -0.31 -0.21
N TYR A 59 -9.75 -0.85 -0.42
CA TYR A 59 -10.78 -0.92 0.63
C TYR A 59 -10.42 -1.83 1.80
N ASP A 60 -9.68 -2.91 1.55
CA ASP A 60 -9.27 -3.86 2.59
C ASP A 60 -8.12 -3.33 3.46
N PHE A 61 -7.13 -2.67 2.85
CA PHE A 61 -5.86 -2.33 3.50
C PHE A 61 -5.55 -0.84 3.58
N GLY A 62 -6.28 -0.01 2.83
CA GLY A 62 -6.02 1.41 2.70
C GLY A 62 -4.93 1.76 1.67
N PRO A 63 -4.93 3.01 1.17
CA PRO A 63 -4.04 3.52 0.15
C PRO A 63 -2.61 3.65 0.64
N ASN A 64 -2.39 3.98 1.93
CA ASN A 64 -1.04 4.08 2.51
C ASN A 64 -0.30 2.74 2.42
N GLN A 65 -0.96 1.66 2.84
CA GLN A 65 -0.39 0.31 2.80
C GLN A 65 -0.18 -0.15 1.35
N VAL A 66 -1.13 0.15 0.47
CA VAL A 66 -1.04 -0.16 -0.96
C VAL A 66 0.11 0.59 -1.64
N HIS A 67 0.35 1.86 -1.30
CA HIS A 67 1.50 2.63 -1.79
C HIS A 67 2.83 2.08 -1.28
N GLU A 68 2.89 1.60 -0.04
CA GLU A 68 4.07 0.93 0.49
C GLU A 68 4.36 -0.34 -0.32
N TRP A 69 3.34 -1.18 -0.55
CA TRP A 69 3.52 -2.39 -1.35
C TRP A 69 3.90 -2.09 -2.80
N LYS A 70 3.29 -1.07 -3.42
CA LYS A 70 3.67 -0.60 -4.76
C LYS A 70 5.16 -0.25 -4.83
N ARG A 71 5.68 0.50 -3.85
CA ARG A 71 7.11 0.84 -3.76
C ARG A 71 8.00 -0.38 -3.54
N ARG A 72 7.55 -1.38 -2.79
CA ARG A 72 8.35 -2.60 -2.54
C ARG A 72 8.45 -3.52 -3.75
N VAL A 73 7.48 -3.48 -4.65
CA VAL A 73 7.44 -4.35 -5.83
C VAL A 73 7.89 -3.67 -7.11
N SER A 74 8.08 -2.35 -7.12
CA SER A 74 8.35 -1.56 -8.34
C SER A 74 9.61 -2.00 -9.08
N ASP A 75 10.64 -2.43 -8.36
CA ASP A 75 11.93 -2.85 -8.94
C ASP A 75 11.94 -4.32 -9.40
N SER A 76 10.81 -5.02 -9.28
CA SER A 76 10.73 -6.42 -9.69
C SER A 76 10.48 -6.59 -11.18
N LYS A 77 10.93 -7.72 -11.73
CA LYS A 77 10.61 -8.16 -13.10
C LYS A 77 9.11 -8.39 -13.31
N GLU A 78 8.38 -8.78 -12.26
CA GLU A 78 6.94 -9.07 -12.32
C GLU A 78 6.19 -8.41 -11.14
N PRO A 79 6.07 -7.08 -11.13
CA PRO A 79 5.58 -6.32 -9.98
C PRO A 79 4.13 -6.70 -9.61
N GLY A 80 3.25 -6.90 -10.60
CA GLY A 80 1.84 -7.25 -10.35
C GLY A 80 1.65 -8.62 -9.69
N LYS A 81 2.49 -9.61 -10.03
CA LYS A 81 2.43 -10.94 -9.40
C LYS A 81 2.91 -10.89 -7.94
N LEU A 82 4.01 -10.18 -7.69
CA LEU A 82 4.51 -9.98 -6.33
C LEU A 82 3.54 -9.19 -5.47
N PHE A 83 2.94 -8.14 -6.01
CA PHE A 83 1.90 -7.38 -5.32
C PHE A 83 0.75 -8.29 -4.90
N SER A 84 0.23 -9.10 -5.83
CA SER A 84 -0.88 -10.02 -5.56
C SER A 84 -0.51 -11.09 -4.52
N LYS A 85 0.74 -11.55 -4.51
CA LYS A 85 1.24 -12.47 -3.49
C LYS A 85 1.26 -11.83 -2.10
N ILE A 86 1.78 -10.60 -1.98
CA ILE A 86 1.80 -9.84 -0.72
C ILE A 86 0.37 -9.66 -0.19
N VAL A 87 -0.56 -9.21 -1.03
CA VAL A 87 -1.98 -9.06 -0.68
C VAL A 87 -2.57 -10.37 -0.16
N THR A 88 -2.29 -11.48 -0.85
CA THR A 88 -2.80 -12.80 -0.46
C THR A 88 -2.25 -13.24 0.91
N ASP A 89 -0.96 -13.05 1.15
CA ASP A 89 -0.33 -13.40 2.43
C ASP A 89 -0.87 -12.51 3.57
N CYS A 90 -1.11 -11.23 3.32
CA CYS A 90 -1.76 -10.33 4.27
C CYS A 90 -3.21 -10.73 4.57
N ARG A 91 -4.01 -11.07 3.55
CA ARG A 91 -5.38 -11.58 3.73
C ARG A 91 -5.42 -12.87 4.55
N LYS A 92 -4.45 -13.77 4.36
CA LYS A 92 -4.31 -14.99 5.16
C LYS A 92 -4.03 -14.67 6.63
N LYS A 93 -3.10 -13.75 6.90
CA LYS A 93 -2.78 -13.32 8.27
C LYS A 93 -4.00 -12.76 8.99
N LEU A 94 -4.80 -11.92 8.32
CA LEU A 94 -6.04 -11.36 8.90
C LEU A 94 -6.98 -12.47 9.39
N ARG A 95 -7.23 -13.50 8.57
CA ARG A 95 -8.13 -14.62 8.91
C ARG A 95 -7.67 -15.48 10.09
N VAL A 96 -6.36 -15.55 10.36
CA VAL A 96 -5.83 -16.34 11.48
C VAL A 96 -6.14 -15.66 12.81
N THR A 97 -6.02 -14.33 12.86
CA THR A 97 -6.28 -13.52 14.06
C THR A 97 -7.73 -13.57 14.56
N ASP A 98 -8.71 -13.90 13.72
CA ASP A 98 -10.12 -14.01 14.13
C ASP A 98 -10.46 -15.34 14.83
N ASN A 99 -9.57 -16.34 14.80
CA ASN A 99 -9.79 -17.66 15.42
C ASN A 99 -9.11 -17.84 16.79
N GLU A 100 -8.41 -16.83 17.30
CA GLU A 100 -7.81 -16.83 18.65
C GLU A 100 -8.66 -16.04 19.67
N LYS A 101 -9.98 -16.19 19.62
CA LYS A 101 -10.90 -15.63 20.61
C LYS A 101 -11.81 -16.68 21.23
#